data_AF-A0A0Q5WED4-F1
#
_entry.id   AF-A0A0Q5WED4-F1
#
_cell.length_a   1.000
_cell.length_b   1.000
_cell.length_c   1.000
_cell.angle_alpha   90.00
_cell.angle_beta   90.00
_cell.angle_gamma   90.00
#
_symmetry.space_group_name_H-M   'P 1'
#
loop_
_entity.id
_entity.type
_entity.pdbx_description
1 polymer ?
#
loop_
_entity_poly.entity_id
_entity_poly.type
_entity_poly.pdbx_seq_one_letter_code
_entity_poly.pdbx_strand_id
1 'polypeptide(L)'
;MTGYPSRLHGPDQWRAYRRAPLVGRWSLASARGAWWAHRSLRSARAALARDGVQATVPPPAPALTAGARRGVEFVLRRTEPTCLERSLVLQTWLAAHDVPCEVVIGVAKTGGEVKAHAWLDIEAGDAVAQTYTELHRLPPR
;
A
#
# COMPACT_ATOMS: atom_id res chain seq x y z
N MET A 1 -16.66 7.59 18.70
CA MET A 1 -15.69 6.50 18.92
C MET A 1 -15.27 5.96 17.56
N THR A 2 -14.16 6.44 17.01
CA THR A 2 -13.63 5.92 15.74
C THR A 2 -13.00 4.57 16.05
N GLY A 3 -13.66 3.48 15.63
CA GLY A 3 -13.09 2.14 15.72
C GLY A 3 -11.79 2.03 14.93
N TYR A 4 -11.02 0.97 15.19
CA TYR A 4 -9.86 0.65 14.36
C TYR A 4 -10.30 0.53 12.89
N PRO A 5 -9.63 1.22 11.94
CA PRO A 5 -10.21 1.43 10.62
C PRO A 5 -10.13 0.22 9.69
N SER A 6 -9.17 -0.71 9.90
CA SER A 6 -9.09 -1.93 9.11
C SER A 6 -10.00 -3.03 9.65
N ARG A 7 -10.59 -3.79 8.72
CA ARG A 7 -11.44 -4.94 9.02
C ARG A 7 -10.69 -6.27 9.03
N LEU A 8 -9.45 -6.28 8.53
CA LEU A 8 -8.72 -7.52 8.23
C LEU A 8 -7.60 -7.85 9.21
N HIS A 9 -7.19 -6.89 10.03
CA HIS A 9 -6.21 -7.11 11.10
C HIS A 9 -6.56 -6.27 12.33
N GLY A 10 -6.01 -6.65 13.48
CA GLY A 10 -6.17 -5.88 14.72
C GLY A 10 -5.15 -4.75 14.86
N PRO A 11 -5.38 -3.80 15.79
CA PRO A 11 -4.42 -2.74 16.09
C PRO A 11 -3.07 -3.28 16.56
N ASP A 12 -3.01 -4.49 17.12
CA ASP A 12 -1.77 -5.09 17.60
C ASP A 12 -0.87 -5.61 16.48
N GLN A 13 -1.43 -6.19 15.42
CA GLN A 13 -0.67 -6.58 14.23
C GLN A 13 -0.05 -5.35 13.57
N TRP A 14 -0.82 -4.27 13.43
CA TRP A 14 -0.30 -3.00 12.91
C TRP A 14 0.80 -2.40 13.79
N ARG A 15 0.59 -2.40 15.12
CA ARG A 15 1.61 -1.94 16.08
C ARG A 15 2.88 -2.79 16.02
N ALA A 16 2.75 -4.11 15.92
CA ALA A 16 3.87 -5.03 15.79
C ALA A 16 4.66 -4.78 14.51
N TYR A 17 3.98 -4.68 13.37
CA TYR A 17 4.61 -4.30 12.10
C TYR A 17 5.35 -2.97 12.22
N ARG A 18 4.69 -1.92 12.72
CA ARG A 18 5.31 -0.59 12.88
C ARG A 18 6.53 -0.61 13.81
N ARG A 19 6.52 -1.43 14.86
CA ARG A 19 7.65 -1.59 15.80
C ARG A 19 8.77 -2.49 15.29
N ALA A 20 8.55 -3.27 14.23
CA ALA A 20 9.58 -4.12 13.65
C ALA A 20 10.84 -3.29 13.32
N PRO A 21 12.04 -3.73 13.71
CA PRO A 21 13.26 -2.96 13.55
C PRO A 21 13.56 -2.74 12.07
N LEU A 22 13.85 -1.49 11.71
CA LEU A 22 14.29 -1.17 10.36
C LEU A 22 15.70 -1.71 10.14
N VAL A 23 15.92 -2.34 8.99
CA VAL A 23 17.28 -2.73 8.60
C VAL A 23 18.09 -1.48 8.21
N GLY A 24 19.43 -1.62 8.21
CA GLY A 24 20.33 -0.55 7.81
C GLY A 24 20.00 -0.02 6.41
N ARG A 25 20.10 1.30 6.21
CA ARG A 25 19.77 1.96 4.94
C ARG A 25 20.55 1.39 3.74
N TRP A 26 21.80 1.00 3.97
CA TRP A 26 22.71 0.42 2.98
C TRP A 26 22.80 -1.11 3.05
N SER A 27 21.91 -1.76 3.81
CA SER A 27 21.90 -3.22 3.87
C SER A 27 21.39 -3.84 2.57
N LEU A 28 21.81 -5.07 2.30
CA LEU A 28 21.29 -5.86 1.19
C LEU A 28 19.76 -6.06 1.31
N ALA A 29 19.23 -6.16 2.53
CA ALA A 29 17.80 -6.25 2.77
C ALA A 29 17.06 -4.99 2.30
N SER A 30 17.57 -3.79 2.61
CA SER A 30 17.02 -2.51 2.07
C SER A 30 17.09 -2.46 0.54
N ALA A 31 18.22 -2.87 -0.04
CA ALA A 31 18.39 -2.89 -1.50
C ALA A 31 17.41 -3.87 -2.16
N ARG A 32 17.19 -5.05 -1.57
CA ARG A 32 16.20 -6.03 -2.05
C ARG A 32 14.77 -5.53 -1.90
N GLY A 33 14.44 -4.86 -0.79
CA GLY A 33 13.13 -4.21 -0.60
C GLY A 33 12.87 -3.12 -1.65
N ALA A 34 13.88 -2.28 -1.93
CA ALA A 34 13.81 -1.27 -2.98
C ALA A 34 13.65 -1.91 -4.38
N TRP A 35 14.45 -2.93 -4.69
CA TRP A 35 14.37 -3.63 -5.97
C TRP A 35 12.99 -4.28 -6.18
N TRP A 36 12.46 -4.94 -5.14
CA TRP A 36 11.11 -5.50 -5.17
C TRP A 36 10.07 -4.40 -5.42
N ALA A 37 10.09 -3.30 -4.67
CA ALA A 37 9.14 -2.20 -4.85
C ALA A 37 9.20 -1.60 -6.25
N HIS A 38 10.40 -1.44 -6.81
CA HIS A 38 10.57 -0.91 -8.16
C HIS A 38 9.97 -1.85 -9.21
N ARG A 39 10.26 -3.15 -9.12
CA ARG A 39 9.68 -4.17 -10.01
C ARG A 39 8.16 -4.24 -9.85
N SER A 40 7.66 -4.18 -8.62
CA SER A 40 6.24 -4.23 -8.27
C SER A 40 5.49 -3.02 -8.82
N LEU A 41 6.06 -1.82 -8.80
CA LEU A 41 5.46 -0.65 -9.44
C LEU A 41 5.35 -0.79 -10.96
N ARG A 42 6.42 -1.28 -11.61
CA ARG A 42 6.38 -1.55 -13.06
C ARG A 42 5.33 -2.60 -13.41
N SER A 43 5.24 -3.65 -12.59
CA SER A 43 4.22 -4.70 -12.72
C SER A 43 2.81 -4.15 -12.50
N ALA A 44 2.61 -3.36 -11.44
CA ALA A 44 1.33 -2.75 -11.10
C ALA A 44 0.84 -1.85 -12.24
N ARG A 45 1.72 -1.00 -12.78
CA ARG A 45 1.38 -0.14 -13.93
C ARG A 45 0.96 -0.95 -15.16
N ALA A 46 1.74 -1.97 -15.50
CA ALA A 46 1.43 -2.83 -16.65
C ALA A 46 0.17 -3.68 -16.43
N ALA A 47 -0.08 -4.14 -15.20
CA ALA A 47 -1.30 -4.89 -14.85
C ALA A 47 -2.52 -3.97 -14.82
N LEU A 48 -2.43 -2.77 -14.24
CA LEU A 48 -3.53 -1.79 -14.24
C LEU A 48 -3.93 -1.40 -15.67
N ALA A 49 -2.96 -1.23 -16.57
CA ALA A 49 -3.23 -0.93 -17.97
C ALA A 49 -3.93 -2.08 -18.73
N ARG A 50 -3.72 -3.33 -18.33
CA ARG A 50 -4.29 -4.52 -19.00
C ARG A 50 -5.59 -5.01 -18.36
N ASP A 51 -5.62 -5.02 -17.03
CA ASP A 51 -6.59 -5.74 -16.19
C ASP A 51 -7.45 -4.77 -15.35
N GLY A 52 -7.19 -3.46 -15.42
CA GLY A 52 -7.89 -2.44 -14.64
C GLY A 52 -7.76 -2.70 -13.13
N VAL A 53 -8.86 -2.50 -12.38
CA VAL A 53 -8.90 -2.71 -10.93
C VAL A 53 -8.70 -4.17 -10.49
N GLN A 54 -8.66 -5.12 -11.44
CA GLN A 54 -8.34 -6.52 -11.17
C GLN A 54 -6.83 -6.81 -11.19
N ALA A 55 -6.00 -5.78 -11.37
CA ALA A 55 -4.54 -5.88 -11.34
C ALA A 55 -4.03 -6.54 -10.05
N THR A 56 -2.95 -7.31 -10.18
CA THR A 56 -2.28 -7.98 -9.07
C THR A 56 -0.80 -7.62 -9.05
N VAL A 57 -0.22 -7.63 -7.84
CA VAL A 57 1.20 -7.38 -7.62
C VAL A 57 1.81 -8.64 -6.99
N PRO A 58 2.92 -9.19 -7.53
CA PRO A 58 3.56 -10.35 -6.94
C PRO A 58 4.10 -10.08 -5.53
N PRO A 59 3.94 -11.02 -4.58
CA PRO A 59 4.45 -10.87 -3.22
C PRO A 59 5.98 -10.76 -3.19
N PRO A 60 6.55 -10.13 -2.14
CA PRO A 60 8.00 -10.16 -1.92
C PRO A 60 8.47 -11.58 -1.63
N ALA A 61 9.76 -11.85 -1.87
CA ALA A 61 10.32 -13.14 -1.51
C ALA A 61 10.28 -13.34 0.02
N PRO A 62 10.01 -14.55 0.54
CA PRO A 62 9.80 -14.79 1.98
C PRO A 62 10.95 -14.36 2.89
N ALA A 63 12.18 -14.29 2.37
CA ALA A 63 13.36 -13.85 3.11
C ALA A 63 13.43 -12.32 3.32
N LEU A 64 12.59 -11.52 2.65
CA LEU A 64 12.52 -10.08 2.92
C LEU A 64 11.71 -9.88 4.19
N THR A 65 12.35 -9.39 5.24
CA THR A 65 11.67 -9.08 6.50
C THR A 65 10.96 -7.73 6.44
N ALA A 66 9.98 -7.51 7.32
CA ALA A 66 9.26 -6.23 7.43
C ALA A 66 10.19 -5.01 7.59
N GLY A 67 11.37 -5.18 8.19
CA GLY A 67 12.37 -4.11 8.34
C GLY A 67 12.90 -3.57 7.02
N ALA A 68 12.86 -4.36 5.93
CA ALA A 68 13.22 -3.93 4.58
C ALA A 68 12.24 -2.93 3.96
N ARG A 69 11.14 -2.60 4.65
CA ARG A 69 10.18 -1.56 4.25
C ARG A 69 10.84 -0.21 3.98
N ARG A 70 11.98 0.08 4.61
CA ARG A 70 12.76 1.31 4.35
C ARG A 70 13.13 1.43 2.86
N GLY A 71 13.50 0.33 2.20
CA GLY A 71 13.77 0.30 0.77
C GLY A 71 12.51 0.50 -0.07
N VAL A 72 11.40 -0.10 0.34
CA VAL A 72 10.09 0.05 -0.31
C VAL A 72 9.63 1.51 -0.27
N GLU A 73 9.62 2.11 0.93
CA GLU A 73 9.27 3.51 1.17
C GLU A 73 10.16 4.47 0.39
N PHE A 74 11.46 4.18 0.28
CA PHE A 74 12.38 4.99 -0.52
C PHE A 74 11.96 5.02 -1.99
N VAL A 75 11.64 3.86 -2.58
CA VAL A 75 11.22 3.79 -3.99
C VAL A 75 9.88 4.48 -4.20
N LEU A 76 8.89 4.23 -3.36
CA LEU A 76 7.58 4.88 -3.45
C LEU A 76 7.71 6.41 -3.36
N ARG A 77 8.57 6.91 -2.46
CA ARG A 77 8.84 8.35 -2.36
C ARG A 77 9.57 8.90 -3.59
N ARG A 78 10.52 8.16 -4.15
CA ARG A 78 11.37 8.66 -5.25
C ARG A 78 10.68 8.62 -6.62
N THR A 79 9.74 7.69 -6.79
CA THR A 79 9.05 7.45 -8.07
C THR A 79 7.68 8.10 -8.17
N GLU A 80 7.13 8.58 -7.05
CA GLU A 80 5.84 9.28 -6.98
C GLU A 80 4.73 8.57 -7.79
N PRO A 81 4.47 7.28 -7.51
CA PRO A 81 3.46 6.52 -8.24
C PRO A 81 2.06 7.08 -7.99
N THR A 82 1.11 6.71 -8.85
CA THR A 82 -0.29 7.07 -8.61
C THR A 82 -0.79 6.46 -7.29
N CYS A 83 -1.83 7.04 -6.71
CA CYS A 83 -2.41 6.55 -5.46
C CYS A 83 -2.82 5.06 -5.54
N LEU A 84 -3.37 4.61 -6.66
CA LEU A 84 -3.74 3.21 -6.85
C LEU A 84 -2.52 2.28 -6.99
N GLU A 85 -1.50 2.67 -7.77
CA GLU A 85 -0.24 1.91 -7.88
C GLU A 85 0.43 1.77 -6.50
N ARG A 86 0.49 2.88 -5.75
CA ARG A 86 1.04 2.92 -4.39
C ARG A 86 0.30 1.95 -3.46
N SER A 87 -1.03 2.04 -3.42
CA SER A 87 -1.87 1.26 -2.53
C SER A 87 -1.81 -0.23 -2.85
N LEU A 88 -1.76 -0.63 -4.12
CA LEU A 88 -1.56 -2.03 -4.51
C LEU A 88 -0.20 -2.57 -4.04
N VAL A 89 0.88 -1.83 -4.26
CA VAL A 89 2.21 -2.27 -3.81
C VAL A 89 2.28 -2.39 -2.28
N LEU A 90 1.72 -1.41 -1.56
CA LEU A 90 1.71 -1.51 -0.10
C LEU A 90 0.77 -2.60 0.43
N GLN A 91 -0.39 -2.80 -0.18
CA GLN A 91 -1.30 -3.88 0.20
C GLN A 91 -0.59 -5.23 0.14
N THR A 92 0.08 -5.51 -0.98
CA THR A 92 0.85 -6.75 -1.15
C THR A 92 2.02 -6.85 -0.17
N TRP A 93 2.73 -5.75 0.09
CA TRP A 93 3.83 -5.73 1.07
C TRP A 93 3.33 -6.04 2.48
N LEU A 94 2.25 -5.38 2.92
CA LEU A 94 1.71 -5.53 4.25
C LEU A 94 1.06 -6.91 4.46
N ALA A 95 0.38 -7.44 3.44
CA ALA A 95 -0.16 -8.80 3.47
C ALA A 95 0.95 -9.86 3.65
N ALA A 96 2.11 -9.68 3.01
CA ALA A 96 3.27 -10.56 3.20
C ALA A 96 3.94 -10.45 4.60
N HIS A 97 3.47 -9.52 5.43
CA HIS A 97 3.97 -9.26 6.78
C HIS A 97 2.86 -9.27 7.83
N ASP A 98 1.83 -10.11 7.61
CA ASP A 98 0.73 -10.36 8.55
C ASP A 98 -0.13 -9.13 8.90
N VAL A 99 -0.14 -8.14 8.01
CA VAL A 99 -0.99 -6.94 8.08
C VAL A 99 -1.81 -6.83 6.78
N PRO A 100 -2.75 -7.75 6.52
CA PRO A 100 -3.61 -7.64 5.35
C PRO A 100 -4.43 -6.35 5.41
N CYS A 101 -4.42 -5.54 4.35
CA CYS A 101 -5.21 -4.32 4.23
C CYS A 101 -6.11 -4.38 3.00
N GLU A 102 -7.25 -3.71 3.01
CA GLU A 102 -8.02 -3.44 1.80
C GLU A 102 -7.49 -2.18 1.11
N VAL A 103 -7.50 -2.14 -0.22
CA VAL A 103 -7.38 -0.88 -0.98
C VAL A 103 -8.78 -0.31 -1.14
N VAL A 104 -9.01 0.88 -0.61
CA VAL A 104 -10.26 1.63 -0.76
C VAL A 104 -10.11 2.59 -1.92
N ILE A 105 -11.10 2.64 -2.82
CA ILE A 105 -11.19 3.57 -3.93
C ILE A 105 -12.38 4.48 -3.67
N GLY A 106 -12.17 5.79 -3.72
CA GLY A 106 -13.21 6.78 -3.53
C GLY A 106 -13.13 7.94 -4.53
N VAL A 107 -14.20 8.73 -4.54
CA VAL A 107 -14.32 9.93 -5.37
C VAL A 107 -14.74 11.14 -4.54
N ALA A 108 -14.26 12.30 -4.94
CA ALA A 108 -14.66 13.59 -4.39
C ALA A 108 -15.06 14.52 -5.54
N LYS A 109 -16.00 15.42 -5.30
CA LYS A 109 -16.33 16.50 -6.23
C LYS A 109 -15.67 17.79 -5.73
N THR A 110 -14.81 18.39 -6.54
CA THR A 110 -14.11 19.64 -6.19
C THR A 110 -14.21 20.61 -7.37
N GLY A 111 -14.85 21.76 -7.17
CA GLY A 111 -14.92 22.79 -8.22
C GLY A 111 -15.65 22.36 -9.51
N GLY A 112 -16.56 21.38 -9.43
CA GLY A 112 -17.27 20.83 -10.60
C GLY A 112 -16.61 19.59 -11.21
N GLU A 113 -15.34 19.31 -10.89
CA GLU A 113 -14.63 18.13 -11.37
C GLU A 113 -14.75 16.95 -10.38
N VAL A 114 -14.78 15.73 -10.92
CA VAL A 114 -14.72 14.50 -10.14
C VAL A 114 -13.26 14.05 -10.04
N LYS A 115 -12.77 13.90 -8.81
CA LYS A 115 -11.42 13.40 -8.52
C LYS A 115 -11.52 12.02 -7.90
N ALA A 116 -10.71 11.09 -8.38
CA ALA A 116 -10.58 9.75 -7.82
C ALA A 116 -9.33 9.66 -6.92
N HIS A 117 -9.42 8.89 -5.84
CA HIS A 117 -8.32 8.59 -4.96
C HIS A 117 -8.39 7.14 -4.46
N ALA A 118 -7.23 6.58 -4.12
CA ALA A 118 -7.12 5.25 -3.55
C ALA A 118 -6.18 5.28 -2.34
N TRP A 119 -6.60 4.64 -1.25
CA TRP A 119 -5.85 4.57 0.01
C TRP A 119 -5.98 3.17 0.61
N LEU A 120 -5.15 2.82 1.59
CA LEU A 120 -5.36 1.60 2.37
C LEU A 120 -6.41 1.85 3.45
N ASP A 121 -7.21 0.85 3.80
CA ASP A 121 -8.19 0.96 4.89
C ASP A 121 -7.60 1.49 6.21
N ILE A 122 -6.36 1.14 6.55
CA ILE A 122 -5.62 1.68 7.69
C ILE A 122 -5.39 3.21 7.64
N GLU A 123 -5.41 3.80 6.45
CA GLU A 123 -5.27 5.24 6.18
C GLU A 123 -6.65 5.95 6.17
N ALA A 124 -7.77 5.26 6.44
CA ALA A 124 -9.11 5.86 6.40
C ALA A 124 -9.32 6.99 7.44
N GLY A 125 -8.46 7.06 8.47
CA GLY A 125 -8.42 8.15 9.43
C GLY A 125 -7.75 9.43 8.92
N ASP A 126 -7.06 9.38 7.78
CA ASP A 126 -6.30 10.51 7.25
C ASP A 126 -7.23 11.59 6.70
N ALA A 127 -6.85 12.86 6.90
CA ALA A 127 -7.65 14.01 6.46
C ALA A 127 -7.98 13.97 4.97
N VAL A 128 -7.05 13.47 4.14
CA VAL A 128 -7.28 13.30 2.70
C VAL A 128 -8.37 12.27 2.45
N ALA A 129 -8.27 11.07 3.03
CA ALA A 129 -9.24 10.00 2.83
C ALA A 129 -10.67 10.41 3.23
N GLN A 130 -10.82 11.18 4.30
CA GLN A 130 -12.11 11.68 4.79
C GLN A 130 -12.83 12.63 3.82
N THR A 131 -12.13 13.18 2.82
CA THR A 131 -12.76 14.05 1.80
C THR A 131 -13.38 13.27 0.63
N TYR A 132 -13.16 11.96 0.55
CA TYR A 132 -13.65 11.10 -0.54
C TYR A 132 -14.82 10.23 -0.08
N THR A 133 -15.82 10.09 -0.94
CA THR A 133 -16.87 9.07 -0.80
C THR A 133 -16.35 7.75 -1.37
N GLU A 134 -16.34 6.72 -0.55
CA GLU A 134 -15.96 5.37 -0.95
C GLU A 134 -16.89 4.82 -2.05
N LEU A 135 -16.29 4.23 -3.09
CA LEU A 135 -17.00 3.55 -4.17
C LEU A 135 -16.73 2.04 -4.18
N HIS A 136 -15.50 1.64 -3.89
CA HIS A 136 -15.07 0.25 -4.03
C HIS A 136 -13.95 -0.12 -3.06
N ARG A 137 -13.87 -1.40 -2.72
CA ARG A 137 -12.79 -1.98 -1.92
C ARG A 137 -12.20 -3.18 -2.64
N LEU A 138 -10.88 -3.25 -2.71
CA LEU A 138 -10.15 -4.39 -3.23
C LEU A 138 -9.55 -5.17 -2.04
N PRO A 139 -9.89 -6.45 -1.87
CA PRO A 139 -9.28 -7.28 -0.83
C PRO A 139 -7.80 -7.53 -1.14
N PRO A 140 -6.98 -7.86 -0.12
CA PRO A 140 -5.61 -8.31 -0.35
C PRO A 140 -5.60 -9.58 -1.19
N ARG A 141 -4.62 -9.69 -2.08
CA ARG A 141 -4.44 -10.78 -3.05
C ARG A 141 -3.07 -11.39 -2.93
#